data_AF-A0A416NNF5-F1
#
_entry.id   AF-A0A416NNF5-F1
#
_cell.length_a   1.000
_cell.length_b   1.000
_cell.length_c   1.000
_cell.angle_alpha   90.00
_cell.angle_beta   90.00
_cell.angle_gamma   90.00
#
_symmetry.space_group_name_H-M   'P 1'
#
loop_
_entity.id
_entity.type
_entity.pdbx_description
1 polymer ?
#
loop_
_entity_poly.entity_id
_entity_poly.type
_entity_poly.pdbx_seq_one_letter_code
_entity_poly.pdbx_strand_id
1 'polypeptide(L)'
;MQEKTMVADTLAGINGELTRYAGMIAQSENKELKQTLKQFRTACEQSQEELYQIAREKSYYVPAEKATAEEVAHVRSLFTQGTL
;
A
#
# COMPACT_ATOMS: atom_id res chain seq x y z
N MET A 1 23.39 4.82 3.00
CA MET A 1 22.48 5.35 4.04
C MET A 1 21.58 6.46 3.50
N GLN A 2 22.11 7.52 2.88
CA GLN A 2 21.28 8.60 2.31
C GLN A 2 20.25 8.10 1.29
N GLU A 3 20.65 7.22 0.37
CA GLU A 3 19.73 6.67 -0.63
C GLU A 3 18.58 5.85 0.00
N LYS A 4 18.88 5.04 1.00
CA LYS A 4 17.87 4.29 1.77
C LYS A 4 16.86 5.23 2.44
N THR A 5 17.34 6.33 3.03
CA THR A 5 16.46 7.35 3.63
C THR A 5 15.61 8.04 2.56
N MET A 6 16.19 8.46 1.42
CA MET A 6 15.44 9.07 0.33
C MET A 6 14.34 8.15 -0.22
N VAL A 7 14.64 6.87 -0.40
CA VAL A 7 13.67 5.86 -0.85
C VAL A 7 12.56 5.68 0.19
N ALA A 8 12.90 5.60 1.48
CA ALA A 8 11.90 5.48 2.55
C ALA A 8 10.99 6.71 2.65
N ASP A 9 11.56 7.91 2.58
CA ASP A 9 10.82 9.18 2.63
C ASP A 9 9.89 9.31 1.41
N THR A 10 10.38 8.94 0.22
CA THR A 10 9.58 8.97 -1.00
C THR A 10 8.43 7.96 -0.94
N LEU A 11 8.68 6.73 -0.47
CA LEU A 11 7.63 5.73 -0.26
C LEU A 11 6.57 6.21 0.75
N ALA A 12 6.99 6.83 1.85
CA ALA A 12 6.08 7.40 2.83
C ALA A 12 5.23 8.53 2.22
N GLY A 13 5.83 9.39 1.40
CA GLY A 13 5.14 10.44 0.66
C GLY A 13 4.05 9.89 -0.26
N ILE A 14 4.42 8.93 -1.13
CA ILE A 14 3.47 8.31 -2.07
C ILE A 14 2.32 7.62 -1.32
N ASN A 15 2.61 6.90 -0.23
CA ASN A 15 1.56 6.27 0.59
C ASN A 15 0.58 7.30 1.17
N GLY A 16 1.08 8.45 1.62
CA GLY A 16 0.24 9.56 2.07
C GLY A 16 -0.66 10.12 0.96
N GLU A 17 -0.12 10.25 -0.26
CA GLU A 17 -0.89 10.68 -1.43
C GLU A 17 -2.00 9.69 -1.79
N LEU A 18 -1.73 8.38 -1.74
CA LEU A 18 -2.73 7.34 -2.00
C LEU A 18 -3.92 7.44 -1.05
N THR A 19 -3.67 7.60 0.25
CA THR A 19 -4.73 7.82 1.25
C THR A 19 -5.50 9.11 0.96
N ARG A 20 -4.79 10.19 0.61
CA ARG A 20 -5.42 11.48 0.31
C ARG A 20 -6.32 11.41 -0.92
N TYR A 21 -5.85 10.79 -2.01
CA TYR A 21 -6.65 10.60 -3.22
C TYR A 21 -7.87 9.73 -2.96
N ALA A 22 -7.75 8.65 -2.17
CA ALA A 22 -8.90 7.84 -1.78
C ALA A 22 -9.99 8.67 -1.08
N GLY A 23 -9.60 9.53 -0.14
CA GLY A 23 -10.52 10.46 0.52
C GLY A 23 -11.17 11.46 -0.44
N MET A 24 -10.38 12.10 -1.30
CA MET A 24 -10.89 13.05 -2.31
C MET A 24 -11.85 12.40 -3.30
N ILE A 25 -11.55 11.19 -3.78
CA ILE A 25 -12.41 10.42 -4.70
C ILE A 25 -13.76 10.11 -4.05
N ALA A 26 -13.76 9.70 -2.77
CA ALA A 26 -14.98 9.38 -2.04
C ALA A 26 -15.89 10.61 -1.84
N GLN A 27 -15.31 11.79 -1.69
CA GLN A 27 -16.03 13.04 -1.40
C GLN A 27 -16.36 13.88 -2.65
N SER A 28 -15.78 13.59 -3.81
CA SER A 28 -16.06 14.35 -5.04
C SER A 28 -17.39 13.93 -5.68
N GLU A 29 -18.29 14.88 -5.93
CA GLU A 29 -19.50 14.66 -6.75
C GLU A 29 -19.28 14.96 -8.24
N ASN A 30 -18.34 15.85 -8.55
CA ASN A 30 -17.96 16.17 -9.93
C ASN A 30 -17.32 14.93 -10.59
N LYS A 31 -17.91 14.49 -11.71
CA LYS A 31 -17.54 13.26 -12.41
C LYS A 31 -16.16 13.35 -13.07
N GLU A 32 -15.85 14.47 -13.69
CA GLU A 32 -14.58 14.70 -14.39
C GLU A 32 -13.42 14.80 -13.39
N LEU A 33 -13.62 15.53 -12.30
CA LEU A 33 -12.66 15.59 -11.20
C LEU A 33 -12.45 14.21 -10.58
N LYS A 34 -13.53 13.46 -10.29
CA LYS A 34 -13.43 12.09 -9.74
C LYS A 34 -12.63 11.18 -10.67
N GLN A 35 -12.84 11.26 -11.97
CA GLN A 35 -12.10 10.45 -12.93
C GLN A 35 -10.61 10.84 -12.98
N THR A 36 -10.31 12.13 -12.93
CA THR A 36 -8.93 12.65 -12.91
C THR A 36 -8.20 12.19 -11.63
N LEU A 37 -8.85 12.29 -10.47
CA LEU A 37 -8.28 11.83 -9.19
C LEU A 37 -8.00 10.32 -9.21
N LYS A 38 -8.86 9.51 -9.84
CA LYS A 38 -8.61 8.08 -10.03
C LYS A 38 -7.37 7.83 -10.87
N GLN A 39 -7.20 8.55 -11.98
CA GLN A 39 -6.01 8.42 -12.84
C GLN A 39 -4.73 8.76 -12.07
N PHE A 40 -4.72 9.85 -11.29
CA PHE A 40 -3.57 10.19 -10.45
C PHE A 40 -3.29 9.13 -9.40
N ARG A 41 -4.33 8.63 -8.72
CA ARG A 41 -4.16 7.54 -7.76
C ARG A 41 -3.53 6.31 -8.40
N THR A 42 -4.00 5.88 -9.58
CA THR A 42 -3.41 4.76 -10.32
C THR A 42 -1.95 4.99 -10.67
N ALA A 43 -1.57 6.20 -11.10
CA ALA A 43 -0.19 6.54 -11.38
C ALA A 43 0.69 6.51 -10.12
N CYS A 44 0.18 6.97 -8.97
CA CYS A 44 0.84 6.85 -7.68
C CYS A 44 1.02 5.38 -7.26
N GLU A 45 0.01 4.52 -7.45
CA GLU A 45 0.10 3.08 -7.15
C GLU A 45 1.19 2.42 -7.99
N GLN A 46 1.27 2.73 -9.28
CA GLN A 46 2.34 2.23 -10.15
C GLN A 46 3.73 2.72 -9.69
N SER A 47 3.87 4.02 -9.41
CA SER A 47 5.14 4.59 -8.94
C SER A 47 5.57 4.01 -7.59
N GLN A 48 4.61 3.72 -6.71
CA GLN A 48 4.84 3.08 -5.43
C GLN A 48 5.39 1.66 -5.61
N GLU A 49 4.79 0.88 -6.51
CA GLU A 49 5.22 -0.50 -6.79
C GLU A 49 6.62 -0.53 -7.39
N GLU A 50 6.91 0.32 -8.38
CA GLU A 50 8.24 0.44 -9.01
C GLU A 50 9.30 0.80 -7.96
N LEU A 51 9.04 1.81 -7.14
CA LEU A 51 9.98 2.22 -6.09
C LEU A 51 10.16 1.14 -5.01
N TYR A 52 9.09 0.42 -4.67
CA TYR A 52 9.15 -0.71 -3.76
C TYR A 52 10.05 -1.83 -4.28
N GLN A 53 9.97 -2.18 -5.57
CA GLN A 53 10.84 -3.19 -6.16
C GLN A 53 12.31 -2.75 -6.11
N ILE A 54 12.60 -1.49 -6.47
CA ILE A 54 13.95 -0.93 -6.37
C ILE A 54 14.46 -1.00 -4.91
N ALA A 55 13.63 -0.60 -3.95
CA ALA A 55 13.97 -0.64 -2.53
C ALA A 55 14.29 -2.07 -2.06
N ARG A 56 13.55 -3.06 -2.57
CA ARG A 56 13.75 -4.47 -2.26
C ARG A 56 15.03 -5.02 -2.88
N GLU A 57 15.27 -4.76 -4.17
CA GLU A 57 16.49 -5.17 -4.87
C GLU A 57 17.76 -4.61 -4.21
N LYS A 58 17.69 -3.36 -3.74
CA LYS A 58 18.79 -2.71 -3.02
C LYS A 58 18.88 -3.07 -1.54
N SER A 59 18.02 -3.97 -1.03
CA SER A 59 17.93 -4.34 0.38
C SER A 59 17.68 -3.14 1.33
N TYR A 60 17.06 -2.08 0.81
CA TYR A 60 16.66 -0.90 1.59
C TYR A 60 15.35 -1.12 2.33
N TYR A 61 14.51 -1.99 1.79
CA TYR A 61 13.26 -2.42 2.39
C TYR A 61 13.24 -3.94 2.56
N VAL A 62 12.85 -4.40 3.75
CA VAL A 62 12.59 -5.81 4.05
C VAL A 62 11.09 -5.94 4.31
N PRO A 63 10.33 -6.62 3.42
CA PRO A 63 8.92 -6.86 3.67
C PRO A 63 8.74 -7.68 4.93
N ALA A 64 7.59 -7.50 5.59
CA ALA A 64 7.19 -8.38 6.68
C ALA A 64 7.26 -9.84 6.21
N GLU A 65 7.75 -10.71 7.09
CA GLU A 65 7.75 -12.13 6.80
C GLU A 65 6.32 -12.60 6.54
N LYS A 66 6.18 -13.57 5.62
CA LYS A 66 4.88 -14.19 5.41
C LYS A 66 4.48 -14.88 6.71
N ALA A 67 3.20 -14.76 7.07
CA ALA A 67 2.66 -15.56 8.16
C ALA A 67 2.92 -17.04 7.90
N THR A 68 3.31 -17.75 8.96
CA THR A 68 3.52 -19.20 8.94
C THR A 68 2.22 -19.94 8.67
N ALA A 69 2.32 -21.18 8.19
CA ALA A 69 1.14 -22.01 7.97
C ALA A 69 0.36 -22.23 9.27
N GLU A 70 1.07 -22.33 10.39
CA GLU A 70 0.54 -22.47 11.74
C GLU A 70 -0.26 -21.23 12.18
N GLU A 71 0.28 -20.02 11.99
CA GLU A 71 -0.46 -18.78 12.28
C GLU A 71 -1.72 -18.65 11.44
N VAL A 72 -1.63 -18.99 10.15
CA VAL A 72 -2.79 -19.00 9.24
C VAL A 72 -3.83 -20.02 9.71
N ALA A 73 -3.41 -21.23 10.08
CA ALA A 73 -4.29 -22.28 10.58
C ALA A 73 -4.96 -21.88 11.90
N HIS A 74 -4.20 -21.27 12.82
CA HIS A 74 -4.72 -20.76 14.08
C HIS A 74 -5.82 -19.71 13.85
N VAL A 75 -5.56 -18.69 13.03
CA VAL A 75 -6.56 -17.66 12.72
C VAL A 75 -7.80 -18.28 12.06
N ARG A 76 -7.63 -19.22 11.12
CA ARG A 76 -8.77 -19.93 10.51
C ARG A 76 -9.62 -20.66 11.53
N SER A 77 -8.99 -21.31 12.52
CA SER A 77 -9.69 -22.07 13.56
C SER A 77 -10.62 -21.19 14.41
N LEU A 78 -10.24 -19.93 14.68
CA LEU A 78 -11.06 -18.97 15.45
C LEU A 78 -12.43 -18.71 14.79
N PHE A 79 -12.52 -18.80 13.47
CA PHE A 79 -13.75 -18.58 12.70
C PHE A 79 -14.48 -19.88 12.31
N THR A 80 -13.87 -21.05 12.55
CA THR A 80 -14.49 -22.35 12.26
C THR A 80 -14.99 -23.07 13.52
N GLN A 81 -14.49 -22.72 14.71
CA GLN A 81 -14.89 -23.39 15.96
C GLN A 81 -16.12 -22.80 16.67
N GLY A 82 -16.83 -21.83 16.09
CA GLY A 82 -18.08 -21.37 16.67
C GLY A 82 -18.71 -20.24 15.88
N THR A 83 -19.75 -20.58 15.14
CA THR A 83 -20.88 -19.69 14.84
C THR A 83 -21.31 -18.99 16.13
N LEU A 84 -21.58 -17.68 16.06
CA LEU A 84 -22.41 -16.97 17.04
C LEU A 84 -23.70 -17.74 17.32
#